data_AF-A0A645IR23-F1
#
_entry.id   AF-A0A645IR23-F1
#
_cell.length_a   1.000
_cell.length_b   1.000
_cell.length_c   1.000
_cell.angle_alpha   90.00
_cell.angle_beta   90.00
_cell.angle_gamma   90.00
#
_symmetry.space_group_name_H-M   'P 1'
#
loop_
_entity.id
_entity.type
_entity.pdbx_description
1 polymer ?
#
loop_
_entity_poly.entity_id
_entity_poly.type
_entity_poly.pdbx_seq_one_letter_code
_entity_poly.pdbx_strand_id
1 'polypeptide(L)'
;MRIIQILPELDIGGVERHVIDLSNELTERGHDVMVISKGGQMQNQLSGKVLHRDLPVHKKNPITAWRCSGEISSWIRQEGWELIHAHSRVPAWIAWRASSKTKIPWIYTAHACYSLNYGLIPLKHAGFVISVSETVQDHIKSYLPVNFTVIPVALPEPTVRWDSTY
;
A
#
# COMPACT_ATOMS: atom_id res chain seq x y z
N MET A 1 16.51 -3.74 3.78
CA MET A 1 15.96 -2.92 2.67
C MET A 1 15.21 -1.75 3.24
N ARG A 2 15.06 -0.66 2.48
CA ARG A 2 14.29 0.54 2.83
C ARG A 2 12.99 0.62 2.04
N ILE A 3 11.85 0.43 2.69
CA ILE A 3 10.54 0.25 2.06
C ILE A 3 9.59 1.39 2.43
N ILE A 4 8.93 1.97 1.42
CA ILE A 4 7.87 2.95 1.60
C ILE A 4 6.52 2.25 1.47
N GLN A 5 5.70 2.32 2.52
CA GLN A 5 4.29 1.93 2.51
C GLN A 5 3.44 3.19 2.30
N ILE A 6 2.52 3.20 1.33
CA ILE A 6 1.66 4.36 1.06
C ILE A 6 0.18 3.97 0.97
N LEU A 7 -0.62 4.63 1.81
CA LEU A 7 -2.08 4.45 1.92
C LEU A 7 -2.76 5.79 2.27
N PRO A 8 -4.09 5.94 2.06
CA PRO A 8 -4.78 7.22 2.27
C PRO A 8 -4.68 7.79 3.69
N GLU A 9 -5.04 6.99 4.68
CA GLU A 9 -5.16 7.34 6.10
C GLU A 9 -4.98 6.08 6.96
N LEU A 10 -4.77 6.26 8.25
CA LEU A 10 -4.63 5.20 9.26
C LEU A 10 -5.78 5.29 10.27
N ASP A 11 -7.03 5.41 9.79
CA ASP A 11 -8.21 5.48 10.65
C ASP A 11 -8.66 4.10 11.11
N ILE A 12 -9.80 3.55 10.67
CA ILE A 12 -10.25 2.21 11.07
C ILE A 12 -10.61 1.42 9.81
N GLY A 13 -9.89 0.32 9.58
CA GLY A 13 -10.19 -0.59 8.48
C GLY A 13 -9.16 -1.70 8.30
N GLY A 14 -9.48 -2.63 7.39
CA GLY A 14 -8.64 -3.80 7.12
C GLY A 14 -7.35 -3.46 6.36
N VAL A 15 -7.36 -2.42 5.53
CA VAL A 15 -6.17 -1.96 4.79
C VAL A 15 -5.15 -1.35 5.76
N GLU A 16 -5.64 -0.54 6.69
CA GLU A 16 -4.89 0.15 7.73
C GLU A 16 -4.25 -0.88 8.66
N ARG A 17 -5.04 -1.84 9.16
CA ARG A 17 -4.54 -2.98 9.95
C ARG A 17 -3.44 -3.73 9.20
N HIS A 18 -3.70 -4.11 7.94
CA HIS A 18 -2.71 -4.83 7.13
C HIS A 18 -1.40 -4.06 7.00
N VAL A 19 -1.45 -2.76 6.70
CA VAL A 19 -0.24 -1.94 6.54
C VAL A 19 0.51 -1.81 7.87
N ILE A 20 -0.19 -1.64 8.99
CA ILE A 20 0.42 -1.59 10.32
C ILE A 20 1.14 -2.90 10.64
N ASP A 21 0.44 -4.03 10.52
CA ASP A 21 1.00 -5.34 10.85
C ASP A 21 2.20 -5.67 9.94
N LEU A 22 2.07 -5.43 8.63
CA LEU A 22 3.16 -5.62 7.67
C LEU A 22 4.36 -4.71 7.97
N SER A 23 4.12 -3.44 8.28
CA SER A 23 5.20 -2.48 8.57
C SER A 23 5.95 -2.87 9.83
N ASN A 24 5.23 -3.24 10.88
CA ASN A 24 5.82 -3.67 12.15
C ASN A 24 6.66 -4.94 11.96
N GLU A 25 6.11 -5.97 11.33
CA GLU A 25 6.81 -7.23 11.06
C GLU A 25 8.06 -7.03 10.18
N LEU A 26 7.98 -6.18 9.14
CA LEU A 26 9.14 -5.84 8.32
C LEU A 26 10.24 -5.15 9.14
N THR A 27 9.88 -4.25 10.06
CA THR A 27 10.88 -3.64 10.95
C THR A 27 11.50 -4.65 11.93
N GLU A 28 10.73 -5.63 12.41
CA GLU A 28 11.25 -6.70 13.26
C GLU A 28 12.25 -7.59 12.52
N ARG A 29 12.04 -7.79 11.22
CA ARG A 29 12.95 -8.51 10.32
C ARG A 29 14.18 -7.70 9.88
N GLY A 30 14.35 -6.47 10.38
CA GLY A 30 15.53 -5.63 10.11
C GLY A 30 15.43 -4.80 8.82
N HIS A 31 14.21 -4.56 8.30
CA HIS A 31 13.98 -3.60 7.24
C HIS A 31 13.69 -2.20 7.81
N ASP A 32 14.13 -1.15 7.12
CA ASP A 32 13.68 0.21 7.42
C ASP A 32 12.36 0.44 6.71
N VAL A 33 11.33 0.88 7.44
CA VAL A 33 9.99 1.09 6.88
C VAL A 33 9.54 2.52 7.13
N MET A 34 9.07 3.17 6.06
CA MET A 34 8.37 4.45 6.14
C MET A 34 6.91 4.28 5.71
N VAL A 35 5.97 4.68 6.56
CA VAL A 35 4.54 4.75 6.26
C VAL A 35 4.16 6.18 5.91
N ILE A 36 3.52 6.37 4.76
CA ILE A 36 3.01 7.66 4.29
C ILE A 36 1.49 7.61 4.24
N SER A 37 0.84 8.50 4.97
CA SER A 37 -0.63 8.67 4.99
C SER A 37 -1.02 10.07 5.47
N LYS A 38 -2.31 10.34 5.62
CA LYS A 38 -2.84 11.52 6.34
C LYS A 38 -2.75 11.39 7.89
N GLY A 39 -2.21 10.28 8.38
CA GLY A 39 -2.38 9.86 9.77
C GLY A 39 -3.78 9.29 10.02
N GLY A 40 -4.11 9.12 11.30
CA GLY A 40 -5.42 8.60 11.74
C GLY A 40 -5.36 7.91 13.10
N GLN A 41 -6.51 7.43 13.57
CA GLN A 41 -6.65 6.86 14.91
C GLN A 41 -5.76 5.64 15.20
N MET A 42 -5.47 4.81 14.20
CA MET A 42 -4.61 3.63 14.33
C MET A 42 -3.12 3.93 14.16
N GLN A 43 -2.72 5.18 13.89
CA GLN A 43 -1.30 5.54 13.69
C GLN A 43 -0.42 5.18 14.91
N ASN A 44 -0.97 5.24 16.12
CA ASN A 44 -0.27 4.88 17.35
C ASN A 44 0.05 3.37 17.48
N GLN A 45 -0.47 2.53 16.58
CA GLN A 45 -0.19 1.09 16.54
C GLN A 45 1.04 0.76 15.67
N LEU A 46 1.59 1.75 14.96
CA LEU A 46 2.90 1.61 14.34
C LEU A 46 3.97 1.49 15.42
N SER A 47 4.91 0.55 15.23
CA SER A 47 6.04 0.39 16.14
C SER A 47 6.89 1.67 16.14
N GLY A 48 7.59 1.94 17.25
CA GLY A 48 8.51 3.07 17.32
C GLY A 48 9.69 3.00 16.34
N LYS A 49 9.87 1.87 15.63
CA LYS A 49 10.86 1.69 14.57
C LYS A 49 10.34 2.10 13.19
N VAL A 50 9.02 2.22 13.02
CA VAL A 50 8.41 2.66 11.75
C VAL A 50 8.44 4.18 11.68
N LEU A 51 9.04 4.72 10.63
CA LEU A 51 8.98 6.15 10.34
C LEU A 51 7.61 6.48 9.73
N HIS A 52 6.82 7.33 10.35
CA HIS A 52 5.60 7.85 9.72
C HIS A 52 5.82 9.26 9.17
N ARG A 53 5.29 9.55 7.98
CA ARG A 53 5.27 10.89 7.38
C ARG A 53 3.87 11.25 6.88
N ASP A 54 3.40 12.42 7.32
CA ASP A 54 2.12 12.97 6.91
C ASP A 54 2.18 13.60 5.53
N LEU A 55 1.38 13.08 4.60
CA LEU A 55 1.11 13.68 3.30
C LEU A 55 -0.38 13.58 2.95
N PRO A 56 -0.94 14.54 2.19
CA PRO A 56 -2.36 14.54 1.80
C PRO A 56 -2.67 13.53 0.66
N VAL A 57 -2.18 12.29 0.79
CA VAL A 57 -2.29 11.20 -0.20
C VAL A 57 -3.68 10.58 -0.32
N HIS A 58 -4.61 10.96 0.57
CA HIS A 58 -6.05 10.66 0.48
C HIS A 58 -6.79 11.55 -0.54
N LYS A 59 -6.25 12.73 -0.88
CA LYS A 59 -6.96 13.71 -1.71
C LYS A 59 -6.98 13.27 -3.17
N LYS A 60 -8.18 13.13 -3.74
CA LYS A 60 -8.42 12.89 -5.17
C LYS A 60 -8.20 14.16 -6.01
N ASN A 61 -7.00 14.74 -5.90
CA ASN A 61 -6.61 15.96 -6.61
C ASN A 61 -5.26 15.75 -7.34
N PRO A 62 -5.20 15.90 -8.67
CA PRO A 62 -3.98 15.65 -9.45
C PRO A 62 -2.79 16.52 -9.06
N ILE A 63 -3.01 17.78 -8.68
CA ILE A 63 -1.95 18.70 -8.26
C ILE A 63 -1.37 18.23 -6.92
N THR A 64 -2.23 17.85 -5.98
CA THR A 64 -1.80 17.28 -4.69
C THR A 64 -1.01 16.00 -4.90
N ALA A 65 -1.49 15.07 -5.73
CA ALA A 65 -0.77 13.84 -6.05
C ALA A 65 0.60 14.12 -6.70
N TRP A 66 0.66 15.12 -7.59
CA TRP A 66 1.91 15.55 -8.21
C TRP A 66 2.93 16.08 -7.19
N ARG A 67 2.49 16.92 -6.24
CA ARG A 67 3.35 17.42 -5.15
C ARG A 67 3.84 16.29 -4.24
N CYS A 68 2.93 15.42 -3.80
CA CYS A 68 3.28 14.24 -2.99
C CYS A 68 4.33 13.37 -3.69
N SER A 69 4.17 13.12 -5.00
CA SER A 69 5.16 12.34 -5.77
C SER A 69 6.54 13.01 -5.80
N GLY A 70 6.59 14.35 -5.78
CA GLY A 70 7.83 15.13 -5.76
C GLY A 70 8.56 15.01 -4.43
N GLU A 71 7.83 15.15 -3.32
CA GLU A 71 8.37 14.98 -1.96
C GLU A 71 8.88 13.56 -1.74
N ILE A 72 8.08 12.55 -2.08
CA ILE A 72 8.50 11.14 -2.02
C ILE A 72 9.74 10.90 -2.88
N SER A 73 9.81 11.47 -4.09
CA SER A 73 11.00 11.36 -4.94
C SER A 73 12.25 12.01 -4.31
N SER A 74 12.08 13.08 -3.54
CA SER A 74 13.18 13.74 -2.83
C SER A 74 13.71 12.83 -1.73
N TRP A 75 12.81 12.28 -0.91
CA TRP A 75 13.17 11.36 0.16
C TRP A 75 13.85 10.11 -0.38
N ILE A 76 13.34 9.53 -1.46
CA ILE A 76 13.98 8.39 -2.14
C ILE A 76 15.44 8.69 -2.45
N ARG A 77 15.76 9.86 -3.02
CA ARG A 77 17.14 10.21 -3.40
C ARG A 77 18.03 10.57 -2.22
N GLN A 78 17.49 11.30 -1.24
CA GLN A 78 18.27 11.80 -0.10
C GLN A 78 18.51 10.72 0.95
N GLU A 79 17.57 9.80 1.10
CA GLU A 79 17.58 8.80 2.16
C GLU A 79 17.80 7.39 1.60
N GLY A 80 17.73 7.17 0.27
CA GLY A 80 18.01 5.85 -0.32
C GLY A 80 16.89 4.83 -0.12
N TRP A 81 15.63 5.25 -0.22
CA TRP A 81 14.49 4.32 -0.24
C TRP A 81 14.48 3.49 -1.53
N GLU A 82 14.19 2.19 -1.41
CA GLU A 82 14.46 1.21 -2.48
C GLU A 82 13.18 0.65 -3.13
N LEU A 83 12.05 0.71 -2.44
CA LEU A 83 10.77 0.17 -2.89
C LEU A 83 9.60 1.02 -2.42
N ILE A 84 8.58 1.20 -3.27
CA ILE A 84 7.28 1.78 -2.88
C ILE A 84 6.20 0.71 -2.98
N HIS A 85 5.42 0.52 -1.92
CA HIS A 85 4.29 -0.40 -1.84
C HIS A 85 3.01 0.40 -1.60
N ALA A 86 2.13 0.43 -2.61
CA ALA A 86 0.89 1.18 -2.57
C ALA A 86 -0.32 0.28 -2.24
N HIS A 87 -1.24 0.81 -1.43
CA HIS A 87 -2.40 0.05 -0.94
C HIS A 87 -3.76 0.68 -1.33
N SER A 88 -3.78 1.70 -2.20
CA SER A 88 -5.03 2.18 -2.79
C SER A 88 -4.80 3.02 -4.07
N ARG A 89 -5.87 3.39 -4.76
CA ARG A 89 -5.82 4.01 -6.11
C ARG A 89 -5.03 5.32 -6.17
N VAL A 90 -5.29 6.29 -5.29
CA VAL A 90 -4.55 7.57 -5.29
C VAL A 90 -3.06 7.36 -4.94
N PRO A 91 -2.71 6.63 -3.87
CA PRO A 91 -1.36 6.12 -3.63
C PRO A 91 -0.70 5.44 -4.84
N ALA A 92 -1.41 4.62 -5.61
CA ALA A 92 -0.85 3.97 -6.80
C ALA A 92 -0.41 4.98 -7.88
N TRP A 93 -1.20 6.03 -8.11
CA TRP A 93 -0.81 7.12 -9.01
C TRP A 93 0.43 7.87 -8.51
N ILE A 94 0.51 8.11 -7.21
CA ILE A 94 1.64 8.78 -6.57
C ILE A 94 2.90 7.90 -6.67
N ALA A 95 2.78 6.62 -6.36
CA ALA A 95 3.85 5.62 -6.42
C ALA A 95 4.39 5.45 -7.85
N TRP A 96 3.51 5.27 -8.84
CA TRP A 96 3.91 5.15 -10.24
C TRP A 96 4.71 6.39 -10.71
N ARG A 97 4.25 7.58 -10.33
CA ARG A 97 4.93 8.83 -10.69
C ARG A 97 6.28 8.99 -9.98
N ALA A 98 6.34 8.68 -8.69
CA ALA A 98 7.57 8.74 -7.91
C ALA A 98 8.61 7.73 -8.43
N SER A 99 8.18 6.49 -8.69
CA SER A 99 8.97 5.43 -9.32
C SER A 99 9.50 5.87 -10.69
N SER A 100 8.65 6.43 -11.56
CA SER A 100 9.07 6.89 -12.89
C SER A 100 10.20 7.95 -12.85
N LYS A 101 10.20 8.82 -11.82
CA LYS A 101 11.19 9.89 -11.59
C LYS A 101 12.48 9.42 -10.94
N THR A 102 12.42 8.36 -10.15
CA THR A 102 13.54 7.90 -9.30
C THR A 102 14.15 6.59 -9.75
N LYS A 103 13.46 5.88 -10.66
CA LYS A 103 13.82 4.56 -11.19
C LYS A 103 13.82 3.43 -10.16
N ILE A 104 13.30 3.65 -8.95
CA ILE A 104 13.08 2.58 -7.99
C ILE A 104 11.76 1.83 -8.31
N PRO A 105 11.69 0.52 -8.07
CA PRO A 105 10.46 -0.25 -8.32
C PRO A 105 9.31 0.17 -7.39
N TRP A 106 8.09 -0.11 -7.83
CA TRP A 106 6.91 -0.04 -6.98
C TRP A 106 5.99 -1.23 -7.20
N ILE A 107 5.26 -1.61 -6.14
CA ILE A 107 4.31 -2.71 -6.11
C ILE A 107 2.99 -2.25 -5.53
N TYR A 108 1.95 -3.05 -5.71
CA TYR A 108 0.59 -2.74 -5.26
C TYR A 108 -0.07 -3.95 -4.60
N THR A 109 -0.75 -3.76 -3.47
CA THR A 109 -1.71 -4.75 -2.94
C THR A 109 -3.14 -4.31 -3.22
N ALA A 110 -3.88 -5.12 -3.96
CA ALA A 110 -5.31 -4.98 -4.19
C ALA A 110 -6.09 -5.66 -3.06
N HIS A 111 -6.72 -4.84 -2.21
CA HIS A 111 -7.43 -5.30 -1.01
C HIS A 111 -8.91 -5.65 -1.21
N ALA A 112 -9.52 -5.15 -2.28
CA ALA A 112 -10.95 -5.32 -2.53
C ALA A 112 -11.28 -5.14 -4.02
N CYS A 113 -12.50 -5.53 -4.40
CA CYS A 113 -13.06 -5.29 -5.72
C CYS A 113 -13.40 -3.80 -5.90
N TYR A 114 -12.39 -2.96 -6.14
CA TYR A 114 -12.59 -1.54 -6.44
C TYR A 114 -13.34 -1.34 -7.75
N SER A 115 -14.02 -0.19 -7.90
CA SER A 115 -14.66 0.17 -9.17
C SER A 115 -13.64 0.16 -10.31
N LEU A 116 -13.95 -0.56 -11.38
CA LEU A 116 -13.13 -0.67 -12.58
C LEU A 116 -13.22 0.64 -13.37
N ASN A 117 -12.22 1.49 -13.22
CA ASN A 117 -12.13 2.77 -13.90
C ASN A 117 -10.67 3.18 -14.10
N TYR A 118 -10.47 4.36 -14.69
CA TYR A 118 -9.14 4.92 -14.95
C TYR A 118 -8.24 5.05 -13.72
N GLY A 119 -8.80 5.03 -12.51
CA GLY A 119 -8.04 5.00 -11.26
C GLY A 119 -7.13 3.78 -11.10
N LEU A 120 -7.36 2.68 -11.83
CA LEU A 120 -6.53 1.47 -11.81
C LEU A 120 -5.46 1.42 -12.91
N ILE A 121 -5.43 2.39 -13.84
CA ILE A 121 -4.39 2.44 -14.90
C ILE A 121 -2.96 2.25 -14.36
N PRO A 122 -2.56 2.87 -13.23
CA PRO A 122 -1.19 2.74 -12.74
C PRO A 122 -0.74 1.30 -12.58
N LEU A 123 -1.62 0.37 -12.18
CA LEU A 123 -1.26 -1.03 -11.91
C LEU A 123 -0.58 -1.72 -13.10
N LYS A 124 -0.90 -1.32 -14.35
CA LYS A 124 -0.24 -1.81 -15.56
C LYS A 124 1.26 -1.50 -15.62
N HIS A 125 1.70 -0.53 -14.84
CA HIS A 125 3.07 -0.06 -14.72
C HIS A 125 3.72 -0.42 -13.37
N ALA A 126 3.04 -1.22 -12.55
CA ALA A 126 3.62 -1.77 -11.33
C ALA A 126 4.65 -2.85 -11.68
N GLY A 127 5.73 -2.94 -10.91
CA GLY A 127 6.68 -4.04 -11.01
C GLY A 127 6.08 -5.38 -10.57
N PHE A 128 5.09 -5.32 -9.65
CA PHE A 128 4.36 -6.47 -9.15
C PHE A 128 3.00 -6.06 -8.57
N VAL A 129 1.96 -6.91 -8.70
CA VAL A 129 0.67 -6.74 -8.03
C VAL A 129 0.32 -7.96 -7.19
N ILE A 130 -0.02 -7.73 -5.92
CA ILE A 130 -0.54 -8.73 -4.99
C ILE A 130 -2.06 -8.55 -4.91
N SER A 131 -2.83 -9.61 -5.11
CA SER A 131 -4.26 -9.63 -4.83
C SER A 131 -4.51 -10.41 -3.56
N VAL A 132 -5.43 -9.93 -2.71
CA VAL A 132 -5.73 -10.62 -1.44
C VAL A 132 -6.62 -11.86 -1.59
N SER A 133 -7.16 -12.08 -2.78
CA SER A 133 -7.93 -13.28 -3.13
C SER A 133 -7.97 -13.45 -4.65
N GLU A 134 -8.33 -14.66 -5.10
CA GLU A 134 -8.61 -14.95 -6.51
C GLU A 134 -9.73 -14.06 -7.05
N THR A 135 -10.79 -13.84 -6.26
CA THR A 135 -11.90 -12.94 -6.63
C THR A 135 -11.42 -11.52 -6.93
N VAL A 136 -10.53 -10.98 -6.09
CA VAL A 136 -9.99 -9.64 -6.33
C VAL A 136 -9.11 -9.63 -7.57
N GLN A 137 -8.25 -10.64 -7.74
CA GLN A 137 -7.39 -10.78 -8.92
C GLN A 137 -8.20 -10.80 -10.21
N ASP A 138 -9.22 -11.66 -10.29
CA ASP A 138 -10.06 -11.83 -11.47
C ASP A 138 -10.84 -10.55 -11.78
N HIS A 139 -11.30 -9.85 -10.75
CA HIS A 139 -12.01 -8.58 -10.87
C HIS A 139 -11.13 -7.50 -11.53
N ILE A 140 -9.85 -7.42 -11.20
CA ILE A 140 -8.92 -6.41 -11.75
C ILE A 140 -8.04 -6.92 -12.90
N LYS A 141 -8.29 -8.11 -13.45
CA LYS A 141 -7.39 -8.79 -14.40
C LYS A 141 -6.93 -7.94 -15.58
N SER A 142 -7.79 -7.05 -16.07
CA SER A 142 -7.51 -6.16 -17.21
C SER A 142 -6.52 -5.02 -16.89
N TYR A 143 -6.17 -4.85 -15.62
CA TYR A 143 -5.22 -3.86 -15.10
C TYR A 143 -3.96 -4.48 -14.52
N LEU A 144 -3.88 -5.82 -14.43
CA LEU A 144 -2.71 -6.50 -13.89
C LEU A 144 -1.50 -6.37 -14.84
N PRO A 145 -0.28 -6.18 -14.31
CA PRO A 145 0.94 -6.32 -15.08
C PRO A 145 1.24 -7.81 -15.34
N VAL A 146 2.39 -8.10 -15.96
CA VAL A 146 2.84 -9.49 -16.19
C VAL A 146 3.10 -10.22 -14.87
N ASN A 147 3.66 -9.53 -13.87
CA ASN A 147 4.02 -10.13 -12.59
C ASN A 147 2.94 -9.84 -11.54
N PHE A 148 2.16 -10.86 -11.18
CA PHE A 148 1.17 -10.77 -10.13
C PHE A 148 1.01 -12.10 -9.39
N THR A 149 0.42 -12.05 -8.19
CA THR A 149 0.08 -13.26 -7.43
C THR A 149 -1.09 -13.01 -6.47
N VAL A 150 -1.63 -14.09 -5.92
CA VAL A 150 -2.57 -14.06 -4.80
C VAL A 150 -1.82 -14.38 -3.52
N ILE A 151 -1.90 -13.48 -2.53
CA ILE A 151 -1.48 -13.76 -1.15
C ILE A 151 -2.71 -13.48 -0.28
N PRO A 152 -3.37 -14.53 0.26
CA PRO A 152 -4.50 -14.35 1.16
C PRO A 152 -4.15 -13.44 2.33
N VAL A 153 -5.08 -12.57 2.75
CA VAL A 153 -4.90 -11.82 4.00
C VAL A 153 -4.75 -12.82 5.14
N ALA A 154 -3.62 -12.76 5.83
CA ALA A 154 -3.41 -13.52 7.05
C ALA A 154 -4.35 -12.96 8.12
N LEU A 155 -5.46 -13.66 8.37
CA LEU A 155 -6.20 -13.53 9.61
C LEU A 155 -5.79 -14.70 10.51
N PRO A 156 -5.68 -14.50 11.84
CA PRO A 156 -5.59 -15.63 12.76
C PRO A 156 -6.75 -16.58 12.49
N GLU A 157 -6.47 -17.89 12.54
CA GLU A 157 -7.53 -18.89 12.47
C GLU A 157 -8.61 -18.56 13.52
N PRO A 158 -9.90 -18.50 13.14
CA PRO A 158 -10.97 -18.24 14.08
C PRO A 158 -10.92 -19.25 15.23
N THR A 159 -10.75 -18.76 16.46
CA THR A 159 -10.77 -19.61 17.66
C THR A 159 -12.19 -20.01 18.06
N VAL A 160 -13.20 -19.36 17.49
CA VAL A 160 -14.63 -19.63 17.72
C VAL A 160 -15.23 -20.18 16.43
N ARG A 161 -15.89 -21.32 16.53
CA ARG A 161 -16.66 -21.91 15.44
C ARG A 161 -18.15 -21.67 15.67
N TRP A 162 -18.88 -21.43 14.59
CA TRP A 162 -20.33 -21.33 14.65
C TRP A 162 -20.90 -22.68 15.08
N ASP A 163 -21.65 -22.71 16.17
CA ASP A 163 -22.39 -23.88 16.62
C ASP A 163 -23.77 -23.86 15.97
N SER A 164 -24.02 -24.83 15.09
CA SER A 164 -25.25 -24.92 14.31
C SER A 164 -26.43 -25.50 15.09
N THR A 165 -26.29 -25.70 16.41
CA THR A 165 -27.29 -26.42 17.24
C THR A 165 -28.22 -25.51 18.06
N TYR A 166 -28.25 -24.20 17.79
CA TYR A 166 -29.22 -23.26 18.37
C TYR A 166 -30.27 -22.80 17.36
#